data_AF-A0AAX7STS6-F1
#
_entry.id   AF-A0AAX7STS6-F1
#
_cell.length_a   1.000
_cell.length_b   1.000
_cell.length_c   1.000
_cell.angle_alpha   90.00
_cell.angle_beta   90.00
_cell.angle_gamma   90.00
#
_symmetry.space_group_name_H-M   'P 1'
#
loop_
_entity.id
_entity.type
_entity.pdbx_description
1 polymer ?
#
loop_
_entity_poly.entity_id
_entity_poly.type
_entity_poly.pdbx_seq_one_letter_code
_entity_poly.pdbx_strand_id
1 'polypeptide(L)'
;MSGHGHGHGHGCGCEGEHEPAERGLEYGLYQKIDLEKLQCLNESRDGDGKLVFKPWDQRNDRNKFVDSDADEELLFNIPFTGSVKLKGIIISGENDSSHPAEIRLYKNIPQMSFDDTGREPEQAFRLNRDPAAELEYPTKIARFSNVQHLSIHISKNFGAESTRVYYIGLRGEYSEVSLNSNNNKEKQC
;
A
#
# COMPACT_ATOMS: atom_id res chain seq x y z
N MET A 1 42.76 -24.53 -37.49
CA MET A 1 42.06 -23.33 -36.99
C MET A 1 40.57 -23.57 -37.05
N SER A 2 39.90 -23.25 -35.95
CA SER A 2 38.47 -22.89 -35.82
C SER A 2 37.39 -23.96 -36.00
N GLY A 3 36.85 -24.41 -34.87
CA GLY A 3 35.60 -25.15 -34.75
C GLY A 3 34.36 -24.25 -34.88
N HIS A 4 33.23 -24.86 -35.21
CA HIS A 4 31.91 -24.23 -35.27
C HIS A 4 31.05 -24.72 -34.10
N GLY A 5 30.86 -23.87 -33.10
CA GLY A 5 29.88 -24.07 -32.03
C GLY A 5 28.55 -23.42 -32.42
N HIS A 6 27.47 -24.20 -32.39
CA HIS A 6 26.10 -23.70 -32.48
C HIS A 6 25.64 -23.28 -31.08
N GLY A 7 25.64 -21.98 -30.80
CA GLY A 7 25.12 -21.41 -29.57
C GLY A 7 23.70 -20.86 -29.79
N HIS A 8 22.69 -21.64 -29.40
CA HIS A 8 21.34 -21.11 -29.17
C HIS A 8 21.34 -20.35 -27.83
N GLY A 9 21.54 -19.04 -27.90
CA GLY A 9 21.39 -18.13 -26.77
C GLY A 9 20.11 -17.31 -26.92
N HIS A 10 18.96 -17.89 -26.57
CA HIS A 10 17.73 -17.13 -26.34
C HIS A 10 17.83 -16.50 -24.95
N GLY A 11 18.31 -15.26 -24.88
CA GLY A 11 18.29 -14.43 -23.69
C GLY A 11 17.52 -13.15 -23.99
N CYS A 12 16.23 -13.28 -24.29
CA CYS A 12 15.35 -12.14 -24.47
C CYS A 12 15.11 -11.52 -23.09
N GLY A 13 15.71 -10.35 -22.84
CA GLY A 13 15.26 -9.46 -21.78
C GLY A 13 13.91 -8.90 -22.18
N CYS A 14 12.84 -9.61 -21.85
CA CYS A 14 11.52 -9.03 -21.82
C CYS A 14 11.41 -8.23 -20.52
N GLU A 15 11.38 -6.91 -20.64
CA GLU A 15 10.67 -6.05 -19.70
C GLU A 15 9.18 -6.40 -19.86
N GLY A 16 8.81 -7.53 -19.25
CA GLY A 16 7.50 -8.12 -19.38
C GLY A 16 6.48 -7.27 -18.64
N GLU A 17 5.50 -6.77 -19.38
CA GLU A 17 4.18 -6.49 -18.86
C GLU A 17 3.72 -7.75 -18.12
N HIS A 18 3.91 -7.82 -16.79
CA HIS A 18 3.47 -8.94 -15.96
C HIS A 18 2.03 -9.27 -16.31
N GLU A 19 1.71 -10.55 -16.51
CA GLU A 19 0.34 -10.93 -16.83
C GLU A 19 -0.61 -10.40 -15.74
N PRO A 20 -1.85 -10.00 -16.06
CA PRO A 20 -2.79 -9.46 -15.08
C PRO A 20 -2.94 -10.35 -13.84
N ALA A 21 -2.85 -11.67 -14.04
CA ALA A 21 -2.89 -12.68 -12.99
C ALA A 21 -1.65 -12.62 -12.06
N GLU A 22 -0.46 -12.37 -12.60
CA GLU A 22 0.77 -12.23 -11.82
C GLU A 22 0.71 -10.96 -10.96
N ARG A 23 0.27 -9.84 -11.53
CA ARG A 23 0.06 -8.60 -10.75
C ARG A 23 -0.99 -8.78 -9.66
N GLY A 24 -2.08 -9.49 -9.94
CA GLY A 24 -3.12 -9.79 -8.94
C GLY A 24 -2.58 -10.51 -7.70
N LEU A 25 -1.62 -11.43 -7.88
CA LEU A 25 -0.93 -12.10 -6.77
C LEU A 25 0.01 -11.17 -6.01
N GLU A 26 0.72 -10.29 -6.72
CA GLU A 26 1.66 -9.34 -6.13
C GLU A 26 0.98 -8.31 -5.21
N TYR A 27 -0.26 -7.89 -5.52
CA TYR A 27 -1.06 -6.99 -4.68
C TYR A 27 -1.93 -7.71 -3.64
N GLY A 28 -1.68 -8.99 -3.37
CA GLY A 28 -2.47 -9.79 -2.44
C GLY A 28 -2.44 -9.35 -0.97
N LEU A 29 -1.61 -8.36 -0.61
CA LEU A 29 -1.50 -7.87 0.76
C LEU A 29 -2.80 -7.30 1.33
N TYR A 30 -3.75 -6.86 0.49
CA TYR A 30 -5.06 -6.39 0.97
C TYR A 30 -5.80 -7.47 1.77
N GLN A 31 -5.59 -8.76 1.47
CA GLN A 31 -6.18 -9.88 2.21
C GLN A 31 -5.58 -10.08 3.61
N LYS A 32 -4.45 -9.43 3.89
CA LYS A 32 -3.73 -9.50 5.16
C LYS A 32 -3.95 -8.27 6.03
N ILE A 33 -4.81 -7.35 5.58
CA ILE A 33 -5.25 -6.19 6.35
C ILE A 33 -6.38 -6.64 7.29
N ASP A 34 -6.29 -6.25 8.55
CA ASP A 34 -7.39 -6.37 9.49
C ASP A 34 -8.39 -5.21 9.24
N LEU A 35 -9.33 -5.42 8.32
CA LEU A 35 -10.33 -4.41 7.91
C LEU A 35 -11.28 -4.02 9.04
N GLU A 36 -11.46 -4.87 10.05
CA GLU A 36 -12.28 -4.55 11.22
C GLU A 36 -11.60 -3.47 12.05
N LYS A 37 -10.27 -3.56 12.22
CA LYS A 37 -9.46 -2.59 12.96
C LYS A 37 -8.91 -1.44 12.12
N LEU A 38 -9.09 -1.47 10.80
CA LEU A 38 -8.69 -0.36 9.94
C LEU A 38 -9.45 0.91 10.31
N GLN A 39 -8.71 2.01 10.46
CA GLN A 39 -9.28 3.33 10.70
C GLN A 39 -8.88 4.28 9.58
N CYS A 40 -9.81 5.10 9.12
CA CYS A 40 -9.54 6.22 8.23
C CYS A 40 -10.00 7.50 8.94
N LEU A 41 -9.11 8.49 9.08
CA LEU A 41 -9.44 9.79 9.65
C LEU A 41 -9.68 10.80 8.54
N ASN A 42 -10.59 11.74 8.82
CA ASN A 42 -11.10 12.74 7.88
C ASN A 42 -11.87 12.16 6.68
N GLU A 43 -12.41 10.95 6.78
CA GLU A 43 -13.34 10.43 5.78
C GLU A 43 -14.74 11.04 5.95
N SER A 44 -15.38 11.43 4.85
CA SER A 44 -16.71 12.05 4.87
C SER A 44 -17.82 11.09 5.33
N ARG A 45 -17.60 9.79 5.12
CA ARG A 45 -18.50 8.73 5.58
C ARG A 45 -17.70 7.66 6.30
N ASP A 46 -18.09 7.40 7.54
CA ASP A 46 -17.45 6.37 8.37
C ASP A 46 -17.48 5.00 7.67
N GLY A 47 -16.29 4.42 7.52
CA GLY A 47 -16.08 3.10 6.93
C GLY A 47 -15.79 3.07 5.43
N ASP A 48 -15.91 4.19 4.71
CA ASP A 48 -15.64 4.23 3.26
C ASP A 48 -14.15 4.02 2.95
N GLY A 49 -13.25 4.42 3.84
CA GLY A 49 -11.81 4.23 3.72
C GLY A 49 -11.37 2.75 3.66
N LYS A 50 -12.24 1.81 4.06
CA LYS A 50 -12.01 0.36 3.91
C LYS A 50 -12.26 -0.11 2.47
N LEU A 51 -13.15 0.58 1.74
CA LEU A 51 -13.63 0.17 0.42
C LEU A 51 -12.57 0.31 -0.68
N VAL A 52 -11.56 1.15 -0.46
CA VAL A 52 -10.47 1.37 -1.43
C VAL A 52 -9.41 0.26 -1.40
N PHE A 53 -9.40 -0.58 -0.37
CA PHE A 53 -8.56 -1.78 -0.30
C PHE A 53 -9.31 -2.97 -0.91
N LYS A 54 -9.04 -3.23 -2.19
CA LYS A 54 -9.74 -4.26 -2.98
C LYS A 54 -8.77 -5.02 -3.90
N PRO A 55 -9.20 -6.11 -4.55
CA PRO A 55 -8.33 -6.84 -5.48
C PRO A 55 -7.89 -5.98 -6.65
N TRP A 56 -6.72 -6.27 -7.22
CA TRP A 56 -6.18 -5.59 -8.40
C TRP A 56 -7.14 -5.54 -9.59
N ASP A 57 -7.90 -6.62 -9.81
CA ASP A 57 -8.91 -6.70 -10.89
C ASP A 57 -10.05 -5.69 -10.72
N GLN A 58 -10.31 -5.24 -9.48
CA GLN A 58 -11.34 -4.26 -9.15
C GLN A 58 -10.79 -2.83 -9.00
N ARG A 59 -9.50 -2.58 -9.32
CA ARG A 59 -8.88 -1.26 -9.13
C ARG A 59 -9.62 -0.12 -9.86
N ASN A 60 -10.23 -0.43 -11.00
CA ASN A 60 -11.00 0.52 -11.81
C ASN A 60 -12.48 0.64 -11.41
N ASP A 61 -12.94 -0.09 -10.39
CA ASP A 61 -14.31 0.04 -9.89
C ASP A 61 -14.51 1.39 -9.19
N ARG A 62 -15.28 2.28 -9.81
CA ARG A 62 -15.56 3.64 -9.32
C ARG A 62 -16.73 3.71 -8.34
N ASN A 63 -17.40 2.61 -8.04
CA ASN A 63 -18.50 2.59 -7.07
C ASN A 63 -18.04 2.57 -5.61
N LYS A 64 -16.77 2.21 -5.39
CA LYS A 64 -16.12 2.10 -4.07
C LYS A 64 -15.02 3.13 -3.97
N PHE A 65 -15.24 4.12 -3.13
CA PHE A 65 -14.33 5.24 -2.93
C PHE A 65 -14.44 5.76 -1.50
N VAL A 66 -13.48 6.62 -1.15
CA VAL A 66 -13.53 7.46 0.04
C VAL A 66 -13.26 8.90 -0.39
N ASP A 67 -14.04 9.81 0.19
CA ASP A 67 -13.85 11.26 0.09
C ASP A 67 -13.40 11.81 1.43
N SER A 68 -12.56 12.83 1.40
CA SER A 68 -12.29 13.63 2.59
C SER A 68 -13.45 14.56 2.94
N ASP A 69 -13.65 14.84 4.22
CA ASP A 69 -14.82 15.59 4.71
C ASP A 69 -14.60 17.11 4.75
N ALA A 70 -13.52 17.56 5.38
CA ALA A 70 -13.31 18.97 5.69
C ALA A 70 -12.26 19.66 4.81
N ASP A 71 -11.21 18.94 4.46
CA ASP A 71 -10.02 19.44 3.77
C ASP A 71 -9.43 18.32 2.89
N GLU A 72 -8.33 18.56 2.17
CA GLU A 72 -7.74 17.57 1.27
C GLU A 72 -7.03 16.39 1.97
N GLU A 73 -6.86 16.41 3.29
CA GLU A 73 -6.07 15.41 3.99
C GLU A 73 -6.88 14.15 4.32
N LEU A 74 -6.25 12.98 4.21
CA LEU A 74 -6.78 11.70 4.67
C LEU A 74 -5.70 10.93 5.41
N LEU A 75 -6.03 10.24 6.49
CA LEU A 75 -5.07 9.42 7.23
C LEU A 75 -5.61 8.00 7.41
N PHE A 76 -4.98 7.04 6.75
CA PHE A 76 -5.30 5.62 6.88
C PHE A 76 -4.38 4.97 7.90
N ASN A 77 -4.95 4.26 8.87
CA ASN A 77 -4.25 3.41 9.83
C ASN A 77 -4.58 1.95 9.52
N ILE A 78 -3.59 1.22 9.01
CA ILE A 78 -3.75 -0.09 8.37
C ILE A 78 -3.02 -1.14 9.21
N PRO A 79 -3.72 -1.82 10.14
CA PRO A 79 -3.19 -2.97 10.83
C PRO A 79 -3.12 -4.19 9.90
N PHE A 80 -1.99 -4.90 9.93
CA PHE A 80 -1.85 -6.20 9.29
C PHE A 80 -2.03 -7.33 10.29
N THR A 81 -2.48 -8.49 9.83
CA THR A 81 -2.61 -9.71 10.64
C THR A 81 -1.26 -10.39 10.92
N GLY A 82 -0.16 -9.79 10.49
CA GLY A 82 1.19 -10.34 10.59
C GLY A 82 2.23 -9.32 10.13
N SER A 83 3.40 -9.81 9.75
CA SER A 83 4.52 -8.97 9.35
C SER A 83 4.56 -8.81 7.83
N VAL A 84 4.61 -7.58 7.35
CA VAL A 84 4.66 -7.26 5.93
C VAL A 84 6.02 -6.64 5.57
N LYS A 85 6.58 -7.09 4.45
CA LYS A 85 7.67 -6.42 3.75
C LYS A 85 7.08 -5.67 2.56
N LEU A 86 6.86 -4.36 2.70
CA LEU A 86 6.26 -3.54 1.66
C LEU A 86 7.32 -3.21 0.60
N LYS A 87 7.00 -3.51 -0.67
CA LYS A 87 7.86 -3.28 -1.84
C LYS A 87 7.37 -2.12 -2.71
N GLY A 88 6.06 -1.88 -2.74
CA GLY A 88 5.47 -0.82 -3.54
C GLY A 88 4.06 -0.49 -3.12
N ILE A 89 3.60 0.70 -3.52
CA ILE A 89 2.25 1.18 -3.31
C ILE A 89 1.70 1.77 -4.62
N ILE A 90 0.42 1.53 -4.87
CA ILE A 90 -0.37 2.16 -5.93
C ILE A 90 -1.50 2.92 -5.28
N ILE A 91 -1.77 4.13 -5.75
CA ILE A 91 -2.90 4.94 -5.31
C ILE A 91 -3.57 5.52 -6.55
N SER A 92 -4.89 5.40 -6.61
CA SER A 92 -5.70 6.00 -7.65
C SER A 92 -6.80 6.87 -7.07
N GLY A 93 -6.93 8.07 -7.63
CA GLY A 93 -7.99 9.02 -7.33
C GLY A 93 -8.79 9.43 -8.56
N GLU A 94 -9.50 10.55 -8.46
CA GLU A 94 -10.29 11.08 -9.57
C GLU A 94 -9.41 11.63 -10.70
N ASN A 95 -9.95 11.69 -11.92
CA ASN A 95 -9.28 12.31 -13.06
C ASN A 95 -9.40 13.86 -13.04
N ASP A 96 -9.24 14.48 -11.87
CA ASP A 96 -9.31 15.92 -11.68
C ASP A 96 -8.34 16.41 -10.58
N SER A 97 -8.60 17.58 -10.01
CA SER A 97 -7.75 18.17 -8.97
C SER A 97 -7.88 17.53 -7.58
N SER A 98 -8.91 16.70 -7.34
CA SER A 98 -9.10 15.93 -6.10
C SER A 98 -8.21 14.69 -6.02
N HIS A 99 -7.46 14.37 -7.08
CA HIS A 99 -6.51 13.27 -7.06
C HIS A 99 -5.42 13.50 -5.99
N PRO A 100 -5.02 12.48 -5.22
CA PRO A 100 -3.87 12.57 -4.32
C PRO A 100 -2.59 13.02 -5.04
N ALA A 101 -1.89 14.00 -4.50
CA ALA A 101 -0.66 14.56 -5.07
C ALA A 101 0.57 14.32 -4.19
N GLU A 102 0.39 14.14 -2.88
CA GLU A 102 1.47 13.80 -1.96
C GLU A 102 0.98 12.79 -0.94
N ILE A 103 1.80 11.76 -0.71
CA ILE A 103 1.60 10.82 0.39
C ILE A 103 2.84 10.69 1.25
N ARG A 104 2.62 10.41 2.53
CA ARG A 104 3.63 10.15 3.54
C ARG A 104 3.32 8.82 4.21
N LEU A 105 4.32 7.96 4.28
CA LEU A 105 4.22 6.64 4.85
C LEU A 105 4.93 6.59 6.20
N TYR A 106 4.24 6.02 7.17
CA TYR A 106 4.76 5.76 8.51
C TYR A 106 4.56 4.30 8.85
N LYS A 107 5.46 3.72 9.65
CA LYS A 107 5.40 2.31 10.03
C LYS A 107 5.34 2.16 11.55
N ASN A 108 4.58 1.17 12.00
CA ASN A 108 4.51 0.69 13.37
C ASN A 108 4.17 1.78 14.41
N ILE A 109 3.35 2.76 13.99
CA ILE A 109 2.70 3.75 14.86
C ILE A 109 1.22 3.39 14.89
N PRO A 110 0.74 2.62 15.89
CA PRO A 110 -0.67 2.29 15.99
C PRO A 110 -1.48 3.56 16.25
N GLN A 111 -2.67 3.65 15.64
CA GLN A 111 -3.62 4.75 15.87
C GLN A 111 -3.01 6.15 15.65
N MET A 112 -2.24 6.30 14.57
CA MET A 112 -1.64 7.59 14.22
C MET A 112 -2.72 8.65 14.01
N SER A 113 -2.49 9.85 14.53
CA SER A 113 -3.35 11.02 14.38
C SER A 113 -2.70 12.11 13.51
N PHE A 114 -3.44 13.16 13.17
CA PHE A 114 -2.89 14.29 12.43
C PHE A 114 -1.78 15.03 13.21
N ASP A 115 -1.83 15.04 14.54
CA ASP A 115 -0.75 15.60 15.38
C ASP A 115 0.59 14.86 15.20
N ASP A 116 0.54 13.56 14.85
CA ASP A 116 1.74 12.75 14.62
C ASP A 116 2.36 12.98 13.24
N THR A 117 1.65 13.62 12.31
CA THR A 117 2.11 13.82 10.92
C THR A 117 3.30 14.78 10.81
N GLY A 118 3.56 15.56 11.87
CA GLY A 118 4.76 16.40 11.99
C GLY A 118 6.06 15.61 12.16
N ARG A 119 5.99 14.30 12.43
CA ARG A 119 7.17 13.42 12.49
C ARG A 119 7.75 13.16 11.11
N GLU A 120 9.04 12.83 11.05
CA GLU A 120 9.67 12.42 9.79
C GLU A 120 9.02 11.13 9.26
N PRO A 121 8.44 11.14 8.03
CA PRO A 121 7.91 9.93 7.44
C PRO A 121 9.04 8.99 7.03
N GLU A 122 8.76 7.69 7.08
CA GLU A 122 9.70 6.65 6.60
C GLU A 122 10.00 6.85 5.12
N GLN A 123 8.99 7.26 4.35
CA GLN A 123 9.12 7.69 2.97
C GLN A 123 7.93 8.56 2.56
N ALA A 124 8.19 9.55 1.72
CA ALA A 124 7.16 10.38 1.11
C ALA A 124 7.25 10.30 -0.42
N PHE A 125 6.12 10.40 -1.09
CA PHE A 125 6.03 10.39 -2.55
C PHE A 125 5.24 11.59 -3.03
N ARG A 126 5.71 12.19 -4.13
CA ARG A 126 4.90 13.06 -4.97
C ARG A 126 4.26 12.19 -6.04
N LEU A 127 2.94 12.21 -6.09
CA LEU A 127 2.15 11.39 -6.98
C LEU A 127 1.86 12.14 -8.28
N ASN A 128 1.67 11.37 -9.35
CA ASN A 128 1.07 11.82 -10.60
C ASN A 128 -0.41 11.44 -10.62
N ARG A 129 -1.21 12.17 -11.39
CA ARG A 129 -2.61 11.80 -11.65
C ARG A 129 -2.64 10.47 -12.40
N ASP A 130 -3.24 9.47 -11.77
CA ASP A 130 -3.33 8.11 -12.28
C ASP A 130 -4.70 7.48 -11.96
N PRO A 131 -5.75 7.88 -12.70
CA PRO A 131 -7.07 7.31 -12.55
C PRO A 131 -7.15 5.81 -12.89
N ALA A 132 -6.15 5.24 -13.57
CA ALA A 132 -6.15 3.84 -14.01
C ALA A 132 -5.38 2.89 -13.06
N ALA A 133 -4.76 3.44 -12.01
CA ALA A 133 -3.97 2.70 -11.03
C ALA A 133 -2.83 1.89 -11.69
N GLU A 134 -2.12 2.50 -12.64
CA GLU A 134 -1.02 1.90 -13.41
C GLU A 134 0.37 2.27 -12.87
N LEU A 135 0.48 3.37 -12.14
CA LEU A 135 1.72 3.91 -11.59
C LEU A 135 2.00 3.35 -10.20
N GLU A 136 3.06 2.56 -10.12
CA GLU A 136 3.60 2.08 -8.86
C GLU A 136 4.70 2.98 -8.30
N TYR A 137 4.62 3.22 -7.00
CA TYR A 137 5.63 3.92 -6.22
C TYR A 137 6.43 2.91 -5.38
N PRO A 138 7.69 2.62 -5.75
CA PRO A 138 8.50 1.63 -5.04
C PRO A 138 8.95 2.16 -3.68
N THR A 139 8.75 1.34 -2.64
CA THR A 139 9.19 1.66 -1.28
C THR A 139 10.62 1.18 -1.04
N LYS A 140 11.35 1.88 -0.15
CA LYS A 140 12.65 1.40 0.31
C LYS A 140 12.45 0.18 1.21
N ILE A 141 12.63 -1.02 0.66
CA ILE A 141 12.44 -2.30 1.37
C ILE A 141 13.16 -2.34 2.72
N ALA A 142 14.36 -1.77 2.82
CA ALA A 142 15.11 -1.70 4.08
C ALA A 142 14.36 -0.93 5.18
N ARG A 143 13.60 0.11 4.82
CA ARG A 143 12.76 0.89 5.75
C ARG A 143 11.44 0.21 6.03
N PHE A 144 10.85 -0.48 5.05
CA PHE A 144 9.56 -1.14 5.18
C PHE A 144 9.65 -2.66 5.27
N SER A 145 10.67 -3.15 5.98
CA SER A 145 10.70 -4.52 6.46
C SER A 145 10.01 -4.59 7.81
N ASN A 146 9.30 -5.69 8.09
CA ASN A 146 8.60 -5.93 9.35
C ASN A 146 7.55 -4.85 9.73
N VAL A 147 6.68 -4.52 8.78
CA VAL A 147 5.55 -3.62 8.97
C VAL A 147 4.36 -4.41 9.52
N GLN A 148 3.93 -4.07 10.73
CA GLN A 148 2.71 -4.63 11.35
C GLN A 148 1.56 -3.62 11.31
N HIS A 149 1.90 -2.33 11.31
CA HIS A 149 0.96 -1.23 11.16
C HIS A 149 1.52 -0.25 10.14
N LEU A 150 0.76 0.05 9.09
CA LEU A 150 1.11 1.05 8.10
C LEU A 150 0.17 2.24 8.24
N SER A 151 0.72 3.44 8.36
CA SER A 151 -0.07 4.66 8.27
C SER A 151 0.24 5.38 6.96
N ILE A 152 -0.81 5.68 6.20
CA ILE A 152 -0.74 6.42 4.93
C ILE A 152 -1.42 7.75 5.14
N HIS A 153 -0.63 8.81 5.16
CA HIS A 153 -1.14 10.18 5.20
C HIS A 153 -1.14 10.73 3.77
N ILE A 154 -2.32 11.03 3.25
CA ILE A 154 -2.46 11.85 2.04
C ILE A 154 -2.49 13.29 2.51
N SER A 155 -1.41 14.02 2.23
CA SER A 155 -1.20 15.38 2.75
C SER A 155 -1.63 16.47 1.78
N LYS A 156 -1.74 16.15 0.48
CA LYS A 156 -2.10 17.09 -0.58
C LYS A 156 -2.80 16.39 -1.72
N ASN A 157 -3.66 17.14 -2.41
CA ASN A 157 -4.16 16.83 -3.75
C ASN A 157 -3.63 17.85 -4.78
N PHE A 158 -4.19 17.86 -5.99
CA PHE A 158 -3.80 18.78 -7.06
C PHE A 158 -4.54 20.14 -7.01
N GLY A 159 -5.01 20.56 -5.84
CA GLY A 159 -5.61 21.87 -5.58
C GLY A 159 -7.15 21.88 -5.56
N ALA A 160 -7.79 20.76 -5.24
CA ALA A 160 -9.21 20.74 -4.90
C ALA A 160 -9.42 20.86 -3.38
N GLU A 161 -10.64 21.16 -2.95
CA GLU A 161 -10.97 21.28 -1.52
C GLU A 161 -11.04 19.92 -0.82
N SER A 162 -11.34 18.85 -1.54
CA SER A 162 -11.40 17.49 -1.02
C SER A 162 -10.56 16.53 -1.87
N THR A 163 -10.22 15.40 -1.27
CA THR A 163 -9.47 14.31 -1.90
C THR A 163 -10.36 13.10 -2.07
N ARG A 164 -10.37 12.55 -3.28
CA ARG A 164 -11.07 11.30 -3.59
C ARG A 164 -10.09 10.18 -3.91
N VAL A 165 -10.27 9.04 -3.26
CA VAL A 165 -9.47 7.83 -3.50
C VAL A 165 -10.39 6.68 -3.89
N TYR A 166 -10.04 5.99 -4.98
CA TYR A 166 -10.77 4.82 -5.48
C TYR A 166 -10.05 3.50 -5.16
N TYR A 167 -8.72 3.53 -5.08
CA TYR A 167 -7.93 2.33 -4.92
C TYR A 167 -6.61 2.60 -4.20
N ILE A 168 -6.28 1.74 -3.24
CA ILE A 168 -4.95 1.64 -2.65
C ILE A 168 -4.47 0.19 -2.77
N GLY A 169 -3.45 -0.01 -3.61
CA GLY A 169 -2.80 -1.29 -3.82
C GLY A 169 -1.49 -1.37 -3.02
N LEU A 170 -1.31 -2.43 -2.25
CA LEU A 170 -0.09 -2.69 -1.50
C LEU A 170 0.63 -3.91 -2.08
N ARG A 171 1.88 -3.74 -2.52
CA ARG A 171 2.70 -4.82 -3.06
C ARG A 171 3.78 -5.22 -2.07
N GLY A 172 3.98 -6.51 -1.88
CA GLY A 172 5.04 -6.98 -0.98
C GLY A 172 4.92 -8.44 -0.58
N GLU A 173 5.58 -8.78 0.51
CA GLU A 173 5.59 -10.13 1.06
C GLU A 173 4.95 -10.13 2.45
N TYR A 174 4.16 -11.15 2.75
CA TYR A 174 3.60 -11.39 4.07
C TYR A 174 4.38 -12.50 4.77
N SER A 175 4.56 -12.37 6.08
CA SER A 175 5.10 -13.38 6.95
C SER A 175 4.22 -13.49 8.18
N GLU A 176 3.75 -14.70 8.46
CA GLU A 176 2.97 -14.97 9.66
C GLU A 176 3.85 -14.74 10.89
N VAL A 177 3.37 -13.94 11.84
CA VAL A 177 4.07 -13.74 13.10
C VAL A 177 3.77 -14.97 13.96
N SER A 178 4.67 -15.95 13.93
CA SER A 178 4.60 -17.08 14.85
C SER A 178 4.74 -16.54 16.28
N LEU A 179 3.65 -16.56 17.05
CA LEU A 179 3.70 -16.39 18.50
C LEU A 179 4.48 -17.58 19.07
N ASN A 180 5.78 -17.40 19.27
CA ASN A 180 6.59 -18.36 20.02
C ASN A 180 6.02 -18.41 21.45
N SER A 181 5.15 -19.39 21.69
CA SER A 181 4.73 -19.79 23.03
C SER A 181 5.95 -20.33 23.75
N ASN A 182 6.69 -19.45 24.41
CA ASN A 182 7.64 -19.82 25.44
C ASN A 182 6.83 -20.38 26.62
N ASN A 183 6.40 -21.63 26.51
CA ASN A 183 6.03 -22.44 27.65
C ASN A 183 7.30 -22.62 28.47
N ASN A 184 7.46 -21.75 29.47
CA ASN A 184 8.34 -21.96 30.61
C ASN A 184 8.08 -23.37 31.15
N LYS A 185 8.95 -24.32 30.81
CA LYS A 185 9.23 -25.46 31.68
C LYS A 185 9.99 -24.89 32.89
N GLU A 186 9.25 -24.29 33.81
CA GLU A 186 9.72 -24.14 35.17
C GLU A 186 9.88 -25.55 35.75
N LYS A 187 11.14 -25.97 35.80
CA LYS A 187 11.61 -27.00 36.70
C LYS A 187 11.28 -26.54 38.12
N GLN A 188 10.48 -27.30 38.85
CA GLN A 188 10.51 -27.23 40.29
C GLN A 188 10.33 -28.64 40.89
N CYS A 189 11.45 -29.11 41.44
CA CYS A 189 11.67 -30.11 42.48
C CYS A 189 10.97 -31.48 42.38
#